data_AF-A0A537SEC3-F1
#
_entry.id   AF-A0A537SEC3-F1
#
_cell.length_a   1.000
_cell.length_b   1.000
_cell.length_c   1.000
_cell.angle_alpha   90.00
_cell.angle_beta   90.00
_cell.angle_gamma   90.00
#
_symmetry.space_group_name_H-M   'P 1'
#
loop_
_entity.id
_entity.type
_entity.pdbx_description
1 polymer ?
#
loop_
_entity_poly.entity_id
_entity_poly.type
_entity_poly.pdbx_seq_one_letter_code
_entity_poly.pdbx_strand_id
1 'polypeptide(L)' 'MPLQRGEVQGYDFNRMVVEFTMLNQGKVILCAISTAAMDDLERGN' A
#
# COMPACT_ATOMS: atom_id res chain seq x y z
N MET A 1 14.21 11.46 -3.01
CA MET A 1 13.93 11.03 -1.62
C MET A 1 12.96 9.87 -1.68
N PRO A 2 13.17 8.79 -0.91
CA PRO A 2 12.25 7.66 -0.92
C PRO A 2 10.88 8.08 -0.34
N LEU A 3 9.81 7.50 -0.87
CA LEU A 3 8.49 7.61 -0.25
C LEU A 3 8.56 7.02 1.16
N GLN A 4 7.98 7.73 2.13
CA GLN A 4 7.93 7.28 3.51
C GLN A 4 6.64 6.49 3.74
N ARG A 5 6.71 5.49 4.63
CA ARG A 5 5.54 4.70 5.02
C ARG A 5 4.54 5.62 5.73
N GLY A 6 3.28 5.58 5.29
CA GLY A 6 2.16 6.14 6.04
C GLY A 6 1.46 5.06 6.85
N GLU A 7 0.14 5.04 6.80
CA GLU A 7 -0.73 4.19 7.62
C GLU A 7 -1.62 3.29 6.77
N VAL A 8 -1.91 2.08 7.25
CA VAL A 8 -2.92 1.21 6.63
C VAL A 8 -4.30 1.83 6.88
N GLN A 9 -5.07 2.02 5.82
CA GLN A 9 -6.39 2.63 5.86
C GLN A 9 -7.51 1.58 5.96
N GLY A 10 -7.34 0.44 5.27
CA GLY A 10 -8.34 -0.62 5.29
C GLY A 10 -8.13 -1.69 4.22
N TYR A 11 -9.15 -2.52 4.05
CA TYR A 11 -9.20 -3.57 3.04
C TYR A 11 -10.52 -3.51 2.28
N ASP A 12 -10.45 -3.35 0.96
CA ASP A 12 -11.62 -3.44 0.08
C ASP A 12 -11.81 -4.90 -0.35
N PHE A 13 -12.80 -5.56 0.25
CA PHE A 13 -13.15 -6.95 -0.02
C PHE A 13 -13.61 -7.21 -1.46
N ASN A 14 -14.24 -6.24 -2.11
CA ASN A 14 -14.74 -6.42 -3.48
C ASN A 14 -13.61 -6.43 -4.50
N ARG A 15 -12.53 -5.71 -4.20
CA ARG A 15 -11.37 -5.56 -5.08
C ARG A 15 -10.16 -6.38 -4.62
N MET A 16 -10.23 -6.96 -3.43
CA MET A 16 -9.13 -7.66 -2.78
C MET A 16 -7.86 -6.80 -2.70
N VAL A 17 -8.02 -5.54 -2.29
CA VAL A 17 -6.92 -4.59 -2.15
C VAL A 17 -6.77 -4.09 -0.73
N VAL A 18 -5.53 -3.95 -0.28
CA VAL A 18 -5.18 -3.22 0.94
C VAL A 18 -4.98 -1.76 0.57
N GLU A 19 -5.75 -0.88 1.21
CA GLU A 19 -5.59 0.56 1.10
C GLU A 19 -4.65 1.06 2.19
N PHE A 20 -3.68 1.88 1.81
CA PHE A 20 -2.70 2.44 2.72
C PHE A 20 -2.28 3.83 2.25
N THR A 21 -1.55 4.56 3.07
CA THR A 21 -0.97 5.85 2.69
C THR A 21 0.54 5.79 2.62
N MET A 22 1.09 6.66 1.78
CA MET A 22 2.49 7.01 1.78
C MET A 22 2.65 8.51 1.98
N LEU A 23 3.81 8.90 2.49
CA LEU A 23 4.20 10.30 2.62
C LEU A 23 5.22 10.64 1.54
N ASN A 24 4.90 11.66 0.75
CA ASN A 24 5.82 12.25 -0.22
C ASN A 24 6.05 13.72 0.13
N GLN A 25 7.22 14.05 0.69
CA GLN A 25 7.57 15.44 1.07
C GLN A 25 6.50 16.10 1.97
N GLY A 26 5.96 15.34 2.92
CA GLY A 26 4.91 15.82 3.83
C GLY A 26 3.49 15.77 3.26
N LYS A 27 3.31 15.38 1.99
CA LYS A 27 2.00 15.15 1.39
C LYS A 27 1.56 13.69 1.57
N VAL A 28 0.35 13.50 2.07
CA VAL A 28 -0.30 12.19 2.13
C VAL A 28 -0.75 11.77 0.73
N ILE A 29 -0.33 10.58 0.32
CA ILE A 29 -0.69 9.93 -0.94
C ILE A 29 -1.47 8.67 -0.60
N LEU A 30 -2.66 8.53 -1.17
CA LEU A 30 -3.44 7.30 -1.06
C LEU A 30 -2.90 6.25 -2.04
N CYS A 31 -2.69 5.04 -1.54
CA CYS A 31 -2.18 3.91 -2.30
C CYS A 31 -3.06 2.69 -2.06
N ALA A 32 -3.07 1.78 -3.03
CA ALA A 32 -3.73 0.49 -2.91
C ALA A 32 -2.85 -0.59 -3.55
N ILE A 33 -2.80 -1.75 -2.93
CA ILE A 33 -2.09 -2.93 -3.46
C ILE A 33 -3.01 -4.15 -3.38
N SER A 34 -3.06 -4.96 -4.44
CA SER A 34 -3.80 -6.23 -4.38
C SER A 34 -3.10 -7.22 -3.46
N THR A 35 -3.87 -8.06 -2.80
CA THR A 35 -3.31 -9.13 -1.95
C THR A 35 -2.40 -10.07 -2.75
N ALA A 36 -2.76 -10.37 -4.00
CA ALA A 36 -1.90 -11.16 -4.88
C ALA A 36 -0.51 -10.53 -5.10
N ALA A 37 -0.45 -9.20 -5.33
CA ALA A 37 0.83 -8.51 -5.46
C ALA A 37 1.57 -8.43 -4.12
N MET A 38 0.85 -8.35 -3.00
CA MET A 38 1.44 -8.39 -1.66
C MET A 38 2.09 -9.76 -1.38
N ASP A 39 1.43 -10.86 -1.73
CA ASP A 39 1.99 -12.21 -1.64
C ASP A 39 3.26 -12.34 -2.48
N ASP A 40 3.28 -11.76 -3.69
CA ASP A 40 4.47 -11.74 -4.57
C ASP A 40 5.63 -10.94 -3.94
N LEU A 41 5.33 -9.83 -3.25
CA LEU A 41 6.35 -9.05 -2.52
C LEU A 41 6.92 -9.83 -1.33
N GLU A 42 6.09 -10.58 -0.60
CA GLU A 42 6.54 -11.41 0.53
C GLU A 42 7.42 -12.58 0.08
N ARG A 43 7.24 -13.05 -1.16
CA ARG A 43 8.08 -14.09 -1.77
C ARG A 43 9.49 -13.62 -2.10
N GLY A 44 9.75 -12.32 -2.14
CA GLY A 44 11.11 -11.75 -2.13
C GLY A 44 12.01 -12.12 -3.31
N ASN A 45 11.46 -12.27 -4.52
CA ASN A 45 12.26 -12.47 -5.73
C ASN A 45 13.09 -11.23 -6.09
#